data_AF-A0A6L3XV13-F1
#
_entry.id   AF-A0A6L3XV13-F1
#
_cell.length_a   1.000
_cell.length_b   1.000
_cell.length_c   1.000
_cell.angle_alpha   90.00
_cell.angle_beta   90.00
_cell.angle_gamma   90.00
#
_symmetry.space_group_name_H-M   'P 1'
#
loop_
_entity.id
_entity.type
_entity.pdbx_description
1 polymer ?
#
loop_
_entity_poly.entity_id
_entity_poly.type
_entity_poly.pdbx_seq_one_letter_code
_entity_poly.pdbx_strand_id
1 'polypeptide(L)' 'HPKAGTSVIIGAKRVDQLDDNIAATGIQLSDDELKQLDAVSALPREYPGWMLERQGEYRRNQLAQQ' A
#
# COMPACT_ATOMS: atom_id res chain seq x y z
N HIS A 1 4.20 -16.34 12.73
CA HIS A 1 4.03 -15.22 13.67
C HIS A 1 2.80 -14.42 13.27
N PRO A 2 1.67 -14.48 13.97
CA PRO A 2 0.66 -13.43 13.84
C PRO A 2 1.28 -12.15 14.41
N LYS A 3 1.38 -11.14 13.55
CA LYS A 3 2.03 -9.85 13.81
C LYS A 3 1.12 -8.98 14.69
N ALA A 4 1.71 -8.02 15.42
CA ALA A 4 1.00 -7.01 16.19
C ALA A 4 -0.21 -6.43 15.40
N GLY A 5 -1.37 -6.31 16.06
CA GLY A 5 -2.57 -5.77 15.41
C GLY A 5 -2.37 -4.32 15.00
N THR A 6 -2.62 -4.01 13.73
CA THR A 6 -2.67 -2.63 13.23
C THR A 6 -3.94 -1.97 13.75
N SER A 7 -3.82 -0.80 14.37
CA SER A 7 -4.96 0.05 14.74
C SER A 7 -5.07 1.20 13.75
N VAL A 8 -6.28 1.52 13.32
CA VAL A 8 -6.55 2.58 12.35
C VAL A 8 -7.26 3.73 13.07
N ILE A 9 -6.73 4.95 12.92
CA ILE A 9 -7.35 6.17 13.44
C ILE A 9 -8.10 6.84 12.30
N ILE A 10 -9.39 7.07 12.50
CA ILE A 10 -10.31 7.65 11.53
C ILE A 10 -11.01 8.88 12.11
N GLY A 11 -11.22 9.89 11.28
CA GLY A 11 -12.00 11.08 11.64
C GLY A 11 -13.38 11.05 11.00
N ALA A 12 -14.39 11.52 11.72
CA ALA A 12 -15.75 11.71 11.21
C ALA A 12 -16.21 13.12 11.56
N LYS A 13 -16.78 13.85 10.59
CA LYS A 13 -17.33 15.20 10.79
C LYS A 13 -18.82 15.17 11.09
N ARG A 14 -19.50 14.12 10.65
CA ARG A 14 -20.93 13.88 10.80
C ARG A 14 -21.17 12.50 11.41
N VAL A 15 -22.33 12.30 12.02
CA VAL A 15 -22.67 11.04 12.72
C VAL A 15 -22.79 9.86 11.76
N ASP A 16 -23.39 10.06 10.59
CA ASP A 16 -23.50 9.02 9.55
C ASP A 16 -22.14 8.45 9.13
N GLN A 17 -21.12 9.30 8.99
CA GLN A 17 -19.76 8.85 8.69
C GLN A 17 -19.16 7.98 9.80
N LEU A 18 -19.47 8.27 11.07
CA LEU A 18 -19.01 7.47 12.20
C LEU A 18 -19.70 6.10 12.19
N ASP A 19 -21.01 6.08 11.93
CA ASP A 19 -21.79 4.84 11.83
C ASP A 19 -21.27 3.94 10.71
N ASP A 20 -21.03 4.51 9.52
CA ASP A 20 -20.46 3.79 8.38
C ASP A 20 -19.05 3.24 8.69
N ASN A 21 -18.21 4.06 9.31
CA ASN A 21 -16.86 3.66 9.71
C ASN A 21 -16.87 2.48 10.71
N ILE A 22 -17.78 2.48 11.68
CA ILE A 22 -17.93 1.39 12.64
C ILE A 22 -18.45 0.14 11.93
N ALA A 23 -19.45 0.27 11.06
CA ALA A 23 -20.01 -0.82 10.29
C ALA A 23 -18.96 -1.51 9.39
N ALA A 24 -17.98 -0.75 8.87
CA ALA A 24 -16.90 -1.29 8.06
C ALA A 24 -16.07 -2.38 8.76
N THR A 25 -16.02 -2.40 10.09
CA THR A 25 -15.30 -3.44 10.86
C THR A 25 -15.94 -4.83 10.73
N GLY A 26 -17.22 -4.90 10.32
CA GLY A 26 -17.92 -6.17 10.07
C GLY A 26 -17.76 -6.69 8.64
N ILE A 27 -17.07 -5.97 7.75
CA ILE A 27 -16.87 -6.40 6.37
C ILE A 27 -15.85 -7.53 6.32
N GLN A 28 -16.26 -8.66 5.75
CA GLN A 28 -15.38 -9.78 5.43
C GLN A 28 -15.14 -9.77 3.91
N LEU A 29 -13.91 -9.52 3.49
CA LEU A 29 -13.53 -9.61 2.08
C LEU A 29 -13.14 -11.04 1.74
N SER A 30 -13.47 -11.48 0.53
CA SER A 30 -12.98 -12.72 -0.03
C SER A 30 -11.50 -12.63 -0.41
N ASP A 31 -10.84 -13.77 -0.59
CA ASP A 31 -9.44 -13.83 -1.01
C ASP A 31 -9.18 -13.11 -2.33
N ASP A 32 -10.14 -13.15 -3.26
CA ASP A 32 -9.99 -12.52 -4.57
C ASP A 32 -10.19 -11.00 -4.50
N GLU A 33 -11.10 -10.51 -3.64
CA GLU A 33 -11.24 -9.08 -3.37
C GLU A 33 -10.00 -8.52 -2.66
N LEU A 34 -9.43 -9.27 -1.71
CA LEU A 34 -8.17 -8.90 -1.06
C LEU A 34 -7.02 -8.80 -2.06
N LYS A 35 -6.86 -9.79 -2.96
CA LYS A 35 -5.84 -9.73 -4.02
C LYS A 35 -6.03 -8.53 -4.93
N GLN A 36 -7.27 -8.21 -5.28
CA GLN A 36 -7.58 -7.03 -6.08
C GLN A 36 -7.19 -5.74 -5.36
N LEU A 37 -7.48 -5.64 -4.06
CA LEU A 37 -7.10 -4.50 -3.22
C LEU A 37 -5.57 -4.37 -3.13
N ASP A 38 -4.85 -5.46 -2.91
CA ASP A 38 -3.38 -5.49 -2.83
C ASP A 38 -2.76 -5.02 -4.16
N ALA A 39 -3.30 -5.49 -5.30
CA ALA A 39 -2.78 -5.13 -6.61
C ALA A 39 -2.91 -3.62 -6.92
N VAL A 40 -4.05 -3.00 -6.57
CA VAL A 40 -4.26 -1.57 -6.83
C VAL A 40 -3.65 -0.64 -5.78
N SER A 41 -3.39 -1.15 -4.57
CA SER A 41 -2.77 -0.39 -3.47
C SER A 41 -1.24 -0.56 -3.39
N ALA A 42 -0.66 -1.39 -4.24
CA ALA A 42 0.78 -1.62 -4.31
C ALA A 42 1.55 -0.29 -4.39
N LEU A 43 2.32 -0.01 -3.34
CA LEU A 43 3.13 1.21 -3.30
C LEU A 43 4.22 1.15 -4.38
N PRO A 44 4.49 2.27 -5.07
CA PRO A 44 5.69 2.37 -5.87
C PRO A 44 6.91 2.24 -4.94
N ARG A 45 8.06 1.93 -5.53
CA ARG A 45 9.30 1.80 -4.75
C ARG A 45 9.53 3.06 -3.93
N GLU A 46 9.58 2.89 -2.62
CA GLU A 46 9.79 3.99 -1.69
C GLU A 46 11.25 4.42 -1.68
N TYR A 47 11.52 5.59 -1.10
CA TYR A 47 12.89 6.04 -0.87
C TYR A 47 13.56 5.19 0.23
N PRO A 48 14.84 4.79 0.10
CA PRO A 48 15.77 5.10 -1.00
C PRO A 48 15.73 4.07 -2.14
N GLY A 49 14.81 3.11 -2.13
CA GLY A 49 14.69 2.04 -3.13
C GLY A 49 14.72 2.56 -4.57
N TRP A 50 13.82 3.50 -4.94
CA TRP A 50 13.81 4.07 -6.29
C TRP A 50 15.12 4.79 -6.65
N MET A 51 15.78 5.41 -5.67
CA MET A 51 17.04 6.14 -5.89
C MET A 51 18.16 5.19 -6.27
N LEU A 52 18.27 4.06 -5.58
CA LEU A 52 19.29 3.04 -5.84
C LEU A 52 19.12 2.40 -7.22
N GLU A 53 17.88 2.16 -7.64
CA GLU A 53 17.59 1.66 -8.99
C GLU A 53 18.05 2.64 -10.07
N ARG A 54 17.69 3.91 -9.92
CA ARG A 54 18.05 4.98 -10.86
C ARG A 54 19.57 5.19 -10.94
N GLN A 55 20.28 5.09 -9.82
CA GLN A 55 21.75 5.16 -9.83
C GLN A 55 22.37 3.94 -10.53
N GLY A 56 21.80 2.74 -10.35
CA GLY A 56 22.21 1.52 -11.04
C GLY A 56 21.95 1.58 -12.56
N GLU A 57 20.87 2.23 -12.99
CA GLU A 57 20.56 2.45 -14.41
C GLU A 57 21.62 3.27 -15.12
N TYR A 58 22.17 4.31 -14.49
CA TYR A 58 23.24 5.12 -15.09
C TYR A 58 24.46 4.26 -15.46
N ARG A 59 24.88 3.35 -14.56
CA ARG A 59 25.98 2.42 -14.82
C ARG A 59 25.63 1.38 -15.89
N ARG A 60 24.40 0.85 -15.90
CA ARG A 60 23.95 -0.12 -16.92
C ARG A 60 23.90 0.52 -18.31
N ASN A 61 23.43 1.75 -18.42
CA ASN A 61 23.34 2.47 -19.69
C ASN A 61 24.73 2.80 -20.28
N GLN A 62 25.74 3.06 -19.45
CA GLN A 62 27.12 3.25 -19.91
C GLN A 62 27.73 1.98 -20.48
N LEU A 63 27.48 0.83 -19.85
CA LEU A 63 27.98 -0.47 -20.32
C LEU A 63 27.27 -0.94 -21.61
N ALA A 64 26.01 -0.56 -21.80
CA ALA A 64 25.24 -0.89 -23.00
C ALA A 64 25.57 -0.02 -24.23
N GLN A 65 26.33 1.07 -24.05
CA GLN A 65 26.77 1.99 -25.11
C GLN A 65 28.23 1.75 -25.54
N GLN A 66 28.87 0.68 -25.06
CA GLN A 66 30.17 0.19 -25.49
C GLN A 66 30.00 -1.07 -26.35
#